data_AF-A0A1Z3HJX2-F1
#
_entry.id   AF-A0A1Z3HJX2-F1
#
_cell.length_a   1.000
_cell.length_b   1.000
_cell.length_c   1.000
_cell.angle_alpha   90.00
_cell.angle_beta   90.00
_cell.angle_gamma   90.00
#
_symmetry.space_group_name_H-M   'P 1'
#
loop_
_entity.id
_entity.type
_entity.pdbx_description
1 polymer ?
#
loop_
_entity_poly.entity_id
_entity_poly.type
_entity_poly.pdbx_seq_one_letter_code
_entity_poly.pdbx_strand_id
1 'polypeptide(L)' 'MTAAELFPTLRSLPRVDKLKVMQFLIAELAREEEPVLQPGATYSLWSPLDSHEAAHKLAQLLESEQPTQNA' A
#
# COMPACT_ATOMS: atom_id res chain seq x y z
N MET A 1 -2.77 -28.75 -0.33
CA MET A 1 -2.75 -28.55 1.14
C MET A 1 -3.31 -27.17 1.41
N THR A 2 -4.25 -27.04 2.35
CA THR A 2 -4.91 -25.77 2.69
C THR A 2 -4.33 -25.20 3.98
N ALA A 3 -4.46 -23.89 4.20
CA ALA A 3 -4.01 -23.28 5.46
C ALA A 3 -4.71 -23.90 6.69
N ALA A 4 -5.98 -24.28 6.55
CA ALA A 4 -6.76 -24.91 7.61
C ALA A 4 -6.16 -26.25 8.06
N GLU A 5 -5.58 -27.03 7.16
CA GLU A 5 -4.91 -28.30 7.46
C GLU A 5 -3.62 -28.11 8.27
N LEU A 6 -2.98 -26.92 8.18
CA LEU A 6 -1.74 -26.60 8.90
C LEU A 6 -1.97 -26.07 10.32
N PHE A 7 -3.15 -25.51 10.60
CA PHE A 7 -3.42 -24.83 11.87
C PHE A 7 -3.20 -25.70 13.12
N PRO A 8 -3.58 -26.99 13.17
CA PRO A 8 -3.30 -27.84 14.33
C PRO A 8 -1.81 -27.92 14.64
N THR A 9 -0.98 -28.11 13.62
CA THR A 9 0.48 -28.19 13.73
C THR A 9 1.08 -26.85 14.12
N LEU A 10 0.64 -25.74 13.51
CA LEU A 10 1.14 -24.41 13.85
C LEU A 10 0.79 -24.01 15.29
N ARG A 11 -0.37 -24.46 15.82
CA ARG A 11 -0.77 -24.19 17.20
C ARG A 11 0.08 -24.93 18.22
N SER A 12 0.55 -26.14 17.92
CA SER A 12 1.37 -26.95 18.85
C SER A 12 2.82 -26.47 18.95
N LEU A 13 3.29 -25.64 18.01
CA LEU A 13 4.65 -25.11 18.03
C LEU A 13 4.94 -24.24 19.28
N PRO A 14 6.17 -24.32 19.82
CA PRO A 14 6.68 -23.33 20.78
C PRO A 14 6.63 -21.91 20.21
N ARG A 15 6.55 -20.90 21.09
CA ARG A 15 6.49 -19.48 20.68
C ARG A 15 7.61 -19.09 19.71
N VAL A 16 8.84 -19.55 19.97
CA VAL A 16 10.01 -19.25 19.14
C VAL A 16 9.84 -19.79 17.71
N ASP A 17 9.33 -21.01 17.56
CA ASP A 17 9.17 -21.62 16.24
C ASP A 17 7.99 -21.03 15.48
N LYS A 18 6.93 -20.60 16.16
CA LYS A 18 5.87 -19.79 15.54
C LYS A 18 6.42 -18.51 14.93
N LEU A 19 7.29 -17.80 15.64
CA LEU A 19 7.93 -16.58 15.14
C LEU A 19 8.84 -16.85 13.94
N LYS A 20 9.58 -17.97 13.93
CA LYS A 20 10.38 -18.38 12.76
C LYS A 20 9.51 -18.67 11.54
N VAL A 21 8.39 -19.38 11.72
CA VAL A 21 7.44 -19.64 10.62
C VAL A 21 6.89 -18.33 10.07
N MET A 22 6.51 -17.39 10.93
CA MET A 22 6.06 -16.06 10.49
C MET A 22 7.15 -15.34 9.70
N GLN A 23 8.39 -15.31 10.20
CA GLN A 23 9.52 -14.67 9.51
C GLN A 23 9.75 -15.29 8.13
N PHE A 24 9.73 -16.62 8.04
CA PHE A 24 9.86 -17.33 6.77
C PHE A 24 8.77 -16.94 5.78
N LEU A 25 7.49 -16.99 6.19
CA LEU A 25 6.37 -16.65 5.32
C LEU A 25 6.39 -15.18 4.87
N ILE A 26 6.72 -14.26 5.77
CA ILE A 26 6.87 -12.84 5.45
C ILE A 26 7.99 -12.62 4.43
N ALA A 27 9.12 -13.33 4.57
CA ALA A 27 10.23 -13.22 3.64
C ALA A 27 9.87 -13.77 2.25
N GLU A 28 9.12 -14.87 2.17
CA GLU A 28 8.66 -15.42 0.89
C GLU A 28 7.68 -14.46 0.20
N LEU A 29 6.71 -13.92 0.93
CA LEU A 29 5.77 -12.91 0.41
C LEU A 29 6.52 -11.68 -0.14
N ALA A 30 7.52 -11.17 0.59
CA ALA A 30 8.32 -10.04 0.15
C ALA A 30 9.18 -10.32 -1.09
N ARG A 31 9.40 -11.59 -1.46
CA ARG A 31 10.11 -12.00 -2.69
C ARG A 31 9.18 -12.21 -3.87
N GLU A 32 7.94 -12.61 -3.59
CA GLU A 32 6.88 -12.72 -4.60
C GLU A 32 6.34 -11.35 -5.02
N GLU A 33 6.36 -10.38 -4.11
CA GLU A 33 6.09 -8.99 -4.44
C GLU A 33 7.28 -8.41 -5.25
N GLU A 34 6.99 -7.91 -6.46
CA GLU A 34 7.94 -7.10 -7.23
C GLU A 34 8.49 -5.99 -6.31
N PRO A 35 9.81 -5.76 -6.28
CA PRO A 35 10.43 -4.84 -5.33
C PRO A 35 9.78 -3.47 -5.42
N VAL A 36 8.92 -3.17 -4.44
CA VAL A 36 8.10 -1.95 -4.43
C VAL A 36 9.02 -0.72 -4.47
N LEU A 37 10.18 -0.79 -3.82
CA LEU A 37 11.23 0.23 -3.87
C LEU A 37 12.62 -0.43 -3.75
N GLN A 38 13.54 -0.06 -4.64
CA GLN A 38 14.91 -0.54 -4.70
C GLN A 38 15.82 0.34 -3.82
N PRO A 39 16.78 -0.25 -3.08
CA PRO A 39 17.77 0.52 -2.34
C PRO A 39 18.56 1.45 -3.26
N GLY A 40 18.60 2.75 -2.92
CA GLY A 40 19.33 3.76 -3.68
C GLY A 40 18.63 4.26 -4.95
N ALA A 41 17.40 3.81 -5.24
CA ALA A 41 16.60 4.36 -6.32
C ALA A 41 15.84 5.62 -5.88
N THR A 42 15.78 6.60 -6.77
CA THR A 42 14.97 7.81 -6.61
C THR A 42 13.63 7.60 -7.28
N TYR A 43 12.55 7.73 -6.52
CA TYR A 43 11.18 7.60 -7.02
C TYR A 43 10.54 8.98 -7.13
N SER A 44 9.92 9.27 -8.27
CA SER A 44 9.11 10.47 -8.41
C SER A 44 7.93 10.41 -7.46
N LEU A 45 7.89 11.34 -6.51
CA LEU A 45 6.71 11.54 -5.67
C LEU A 45 5.64 12.21 -6.53
N TRP A 46 4.53 11.50 -6.76
CA TRP A 46 3.32 12.08 -7.33
C TRP A 46 2.60 12.89 -6.25
N SER A 47 3.20 14.03 -5.89
CA SER A 47 2.63 14.96 -4.93
C SER A 47 1.83 16.04 -5.67
N PRO A 48 0.64 16.42 -5.18
CA PRO A 48 -0.06 17.62 -5.63
C PRO A 48 0.68 18.92 -5.27
N LEU A 49 1.63 18.85 -4.34
CA LEU A 49 2.44 20.01 -3.93
C LEU A 49 3.23 20.52 -5.14
N ASP A 50 3.10 21.82 -5.45
CA ASP A 50 3.65 22.50 -6.63
C ASP A 50 3.16 21.97 -8.00
N SER A 51 2.09 21.16 -8.02
CA SER A 51 1.45 20.72 -9.26
C SER A 51 0.49 21.79 -9.79
N HIS A 52 0.92 22.46 -10.86
CA HIS A 52 0.10 23.43 -11.60
C HIS A 52 -1.17 22.78 -12.17
N GLU A 53 -1.09 21.50 -12.58
CA GLU A 53 -2.25 20.75 -13.07
C GLU A 53 -3.27 20.49 -11.95
N ALA A 54 -2.81 20.12 -10.74
CA ALA A 54 -3.69 19.92 -9.60
C ALA A 54 -4.39 21.22 -9.19
N ALA A 55 -3.66 22.34 -9.16
CA ALA A 55 -4.22 23.66 -8.91
C ALA A 55 -5.28 24.04 -9.96
N HIS A 56 -5.00 23.78 -11.24
CA HIS A 56 -5.94 24.06 -12.32
C HIS A 56 -7.23 23.22 -12.21
N LYS A 57 -7.12 21.91 -11.93
CA LYS A 57 -8.30 21.05 -11.74
C LYS A 57 -9.15 21.47 -10.54
N LEU A 58 -8.52 21.87 -9.45
CA LEU A 58 -9.24 22.38 -8.28
C LEU A 58 -10.00 23.69 -8.62
N ALA A 59 -9.36 24.60 -9.36
CA ALA A 59 -10.01 25.84 -9.80
C ALA A 59 -11.26 25.56 -10.67
N GLN A 60 -11.15 24.64 -11.64
CA GLN A 60 -12.28 24.23 -12.48
C GLN A 60 -13.44 23.64 -11.66
N LEU A 61 -13.13 22.82 -10.65
CA LEU A 61 -14.14 22.25 -9.76
C LEU A 61 -14.86 23.35 -8.99
N LEU A 62 -14.12 24.27 -8.37
CA LEU A 62 -14.69 25.36 -7.59
C LEU A 62 -15.54 26.31 -8.45
N GLU A 63 -15.13 26.56 -9.70
CA GLU A 63 -15.94 27.30 -10.67
C GLU A 63 -17.24 26.56 -11.03
N SER A 64 -17.18 25.23 -11.19
CA SER A 64 -18.35 24.41 -11.47
C SER A 64 -19.33 24.29 -10.30
N GLU A 65 -18.82 24.48 -9.07
CA GLU A 65 -19.60 24.47 -7.82
C GLU A 65 -20.03 25.87 -7.37
N GLN A 66 -19.65 26.94 -8.10
CA GLN A 66 -20.19 28.26 -7.81
C GLN A 66 -21.72 28.19 -7.92
N PRO A 67 -22.46 28.51 -6.85
CA PRO A 67 -23.91 28.53 -6.92
C PRO A 67 -24.27 29.52 -8.03
N THR A 68 -25.12 29.10 -8.95
CA THR A 68 -25.70 29.95 -9.99
C THR A 68 -26.39 31.12 -9.29
N GLN A 69 -25.64 32.19 -9.04
CA GLN A 69 -26.22 33.47 -8.67
C GLN A 69 -26.82 34.00 -9.95
N ASN A 70 -28.13 33.79 -10.08
CA ASN A 70 -29.08 34.59 -10.84
C ASN A 70 -30.47 34.00 -10.53
N ALA A 71 -31.55 34.74 -10.37
CA ALA A 71 -31.83 36.17 -10.23
C ALA A 71 -33.35 36.23 -9.99
#